data_AF-A0A839V443-F1
#
_entry.id   AF-A0A839V443-F1
#
_cell.length_a   1.000
_cell.length_b   1.000
_cell.length_c   1.000
_cell.angle_alpha   90.00
_cell.angle_beta   90.00
_cell.angle_gamma   90.00
#
_symmetry.space_group_name_H-M   'P 1'
#
loop_
_entity.id
_entity.type
_entity.pdbx_description
1 polymer ?
#
loop_
_entity_poly.entity_id
_entity_poly.type
_entity_poly.pdbx_seq_one_letter_code
_entity_poly.pdbx_strand_id
1 'polypeptide(L)'
;MQLVKPLRPISAALANAIDDFATDLRHVEEGALVAVPDFSIGTGATLSDILVAAAGITGRWRDDQQITVTSLAVMSGKVARVSKDGVAGSTLLTYKDTLPHDLAPLLVLDASGRVRQAYRHVQERRGNLEFLKEAVKDYSPLTVRTWKTSGSKSGWMKNANSLTQGIIKAILERPDEQWLVVIHKAGGKVVDVDQAIRKGLPADTQQQVSTLTWGQHMATNLYADFPNVILAGTLFMAPSFYTALTHMAQDFDVADGQVSREDVEATMRGEHANLVLQALCRGRVRKSDGDRCQPMTAYVIASPRSGIPADLPTVFPGCKVEMWSPFGSKLTGRALKAFQFVEDRLQAGADAILYREIANSVEMVPKDFPKFIAKTSAWLSAMDDIGMTEGVIQGRLRGLRRVAQSDLMKHEVAGCVPPADCETPI
;
A
#
# COMPACT_ATOMS: atom_id res chain seq x y z
N MET A 1 -18.83 -4.21 -21.47
CA MET A 1 -17.81 -3.15 -21.40
C MET A 1 -18.49 -1.78 -21.34
N GLN A 2 -18.01 -0.82 -20.55
CA GLN A 2 -18.77 0.41 -20.22
C GLN A 2 -18.85 1.48 -21.33
N LEU A 3 -18.15 1.27 -22.45
CA LEU A 3 -18.09 2.19 -23.60
C LEU A 3 -19.07 1.87 -24.74
N VAL A 4 -19.43 0.59 -24.93
CA VAL A 4 -20.21 0.14 -26.10
C VAL A 4 -21.59 0.81 -26.14
N LYS A 5 -22.30 0.82 -25.00
CA LYS A 5 -23.65 1.39 -24.93
C LYS A 5 -23.68 2.90 -25.22
N PRO A 6 -22.80 3.74 -24.63
CA PRO A 6 -22.70 5.15 -25.00
C PRO A 6 -22.30 5.41 -26.46
N LEU A 7 -21.42 4.57 -27.05
CA LEU A 7 -20.94 4.76 -28.42
C LEU A 7 -21.94 4.33 -29.49
N ARG A 8 -22.81 3.36 -29.19
CA ARG A 8 -23.72 2.75 -30.19
C ARG A 8 -24.65 3.76 -30.90
N PRO A 9 -25.23 4.78 -30.25
CA PRO A 9 -26.01 5.81 -30.93
C PRO A 9 -25.18 6.74 -31.85
N ILE A 10 -23.86 6.81 -31.66
CA ILE A 10 -22.96 7.68 -32.43
C ILE A 10 -22.37 6.92 -33.62
N SER A 11 -21.87 5.70 -33.38
CA SER A 11 -21.38 4.80 -34.41
C SER A 11 -21.53 3.35 -33.97
N ALA A 12 -22.52 2.66 -34.53
CA ALA A 12 -22.75 1.24 -34.27
C ALA A 12 -21.57 0.38 -34.72
N ALA A 13 -20.93 0.75 -35.84
CA ALA A 13 -19.75 0.06 -36.37
C ALA A 13 -18.58 0.14 -35.39
N LEU A 14 -18.25 1.33 -34.89
CA LEU A 14 -17.18 1.50 -33.89
C LEU A 14 -17.50 0.75 -32.60
N ALA A 15 -18.75 0.86 -32.11
CA ALA A 15 -19.17 0.18 -30.89
C ALA A 15 -19.04 -1.34 -31.00
N ASN A 16 -19.38 -1.93 -32.16
CA ASN A 16 -19.23 -3.36 -32.40
C ASN A 16 -17.76 -3.76 -32.54
N ALA A 17 -16.94 -3.03 -33.32
CA ALA A 17 -15.51 -3.33 -33.46
C ALA A 17 -14.77 -3.31 -32.11
N ILE A 18 -15.14 -2.37 -31.23
CA ILE A 18 -14.61 -2.28 -29.87
C ILE A 18 -15.10 -3.45 -28.98
N ASP A 19 -16.36 -3.91 -29.13
CA ASP A 19 -16.91 -5.04 -28.35
C ASP A 19 -16.35 -6.39 -28.80
N ASP A 20 -16.17 -6.56 -30.12
CA ASP A 20 -15.55 -7.73 -30.74
C ASP A 20 -14.10 -7.86 -30.28
N PHE A 21 -13.31 -6.77 -30.40
CA PHE A 21 -11.93 -6.74 -29.92
C PHE A 21 -11.84 -7.02 -28.41
N ALA A 22 -12.72 -6.43 -27.61
CA ALA A 22 -12.75 -6.70 -26.17
C ALA A 22 -13.17 -8.14 -25.82
N THR A 23 -13.90 -8.81 -26.69
CA THR A 23 -14.27 -10.23 -26.55
C THR A 23 -13.07 -11.12 -26.88
N ASP A 24 -12.38 -10.84 -27.98
CA ASP A 24 -11.18 -11.56 -28.40
C ASP A 24 -10.08 -11.50 -27.33
N LEU A 25 -9.85 -10.30 -26.76
CA LEU A 25 -8.85 -10.09 -25.70
C LEU A 25 -9.06 -10.94 -24.43
N ARG A 26 -10.27 -11.47 -24.18
CA ARG A 26 -10.50 -12.34 -23.02
C ARG A 26 -9.76 -13.66 -23.14
N HIS A 27 -9.56 -14.12 -24.37
CA HIS A 27 -8.94 -15.41 -24.68
C HIS A 27 -7.43 -15.31 -24.92
N VAL A 28 -6.91 -14.09 -25.07
CA VAL A 28 -5.47 -13.86 -25.24
C VAL A 28 -4.72 -14.11 -23.92
N GLU A 29 -3.58 -14.80 -24.00
CA GLU A 29 -2.74 -15.13 -22.85
C GLU A 29 -2.05 -13.90 -22.25
N GLU A 30 -1.69 -14.00 -20.96
CA GLU A 30 -0.88 -12.97 -20.30
C GLU A 30 0.49 -12.86 -20.97
N GLY A 31 0.95 -11.62 -21.21
CA GLY A 31 2.22 -11.35 -21.85
C GLY A 31 2.18 -11.39 -23.37
N ALA A 32 1.11 -11.85 -24.02
CA ALA A 32 1.03 -11.85 -25.48
C ALA A 32 1.00 -10.43 -26.05
N LEU A 33 1.58 -10.25 -27.25
CA LEU A 33 1.47 -9.03 -28.03
C LEU A 33 0.22 -9.10 -28.91
N VAL A 34 -0.50 -8.00 -28.99
CA VAL A 34 -1.71 -7.85 -29.81
C VAL A 34 -1.64 -6.54 -30.57
N ALA A 35 -1.96 -6.61 -31.87
CA ALA A 35 -2.21 -5.42 -32.66
C ALA A 35 -3.57 -4.85 -32.26
N VAL A 36 -3.58 -3.64 -31.72
CA VAL A 36 -4.80 -2.91 -31.42
C VAL A 36 -5.36 -2.38 -32.74
N PRO A 37 -6.63 -2.68 -33.08
CA PRO A 37 -7.23 -2.19 -34.31
C PRO A 37 -7.09 -0.67 -34.42
N ASP A 38 -6.83 -0.18 -35.62
CA ASP A 38 -6.93 1.24 -35.87
C ASP A 38 -8.40 1.62 -36.03
N PHE A 39 -8.99 2.11 -34.95
CA PHE A 39 -10.39 2.50 -34.88
C PHE A 39 -10.72 3.75 -35.70
N SER A 40 -9.72 4.42 -36.29
CA SER A 40 -9.94 5.51 -37.25
C SER A 40 -10.15 5.03 -38.69
N ILE A 41 -9.67 3.83 -39.02
CA ILE A 41 -9.81 3.24 -40.36
C ILE A 41 -11.25 2.74 -40.52
N GLY A 42 -12.01 3.41 -41.39
CA GLY A 42 -13.41 3.05 -41.74
C GLY A 42 -14.47 4.02 -41.22
N THR A 43 -14.16 4.86 -40.24
CA THR A 43 -15.09 5.92 -39.74
C THR A 43 -14.81 7.28 -40.38
N GLY A 44 -13.61 7.49 -40.92
CA GLY A 44 -13.19 8.79 -41.50
C GLY A 44 -12.97 9.89 -40.46
N ALA A 45 -13.08 9.57 -39.17
CA ALA A 45 -12.91 10.48 -38.04
C ALA A 45 -12.00 9.82 -37.00
N THR A 46 -11.14 10.60 -36.36
CA THR A 46 -10.30 10.05 -35.29
C THR A 46 -11.16 9.66 -34.10
N LEU A 47 -10.67 8.76 -33.24
CA LEU A 47 -11.38 8.44 -31.99
C LEU A 47 -11.62 9.73 -31.19
N SER A 48 -10.66 10.65 -31.15
CA SER A 48 -10.79 12.00 -30.55
C SER A 48 -11.98 12.79 -31.09
N ASP A 49 -12.16 12.85 -32.40
CA ASP A 49 -13.26 13.60 -33.03
C ASP A 49 -14.62 13.02 -32.66
N ILE A 50 -14.72 11.68 -32.67
CA ILE A 50 -15.92 10.94 -32.30
C ILE A 50 -16.31 11.23 -30.85
N LEU A 51 -15.33 11.49 -29.98
CA LEU A 51 -15.56 11.73 -28.55
C LEU A 51 -15.98 13.14 -28.22
N VAL A 52 -15.40 14.12 -28.91
CA VAL A 52 -15.87 15.50 -28.84
C VAL A 52 -17.32 15.56 -29.30
N ALA A 53 -17.65 14.90 -30.42
CA ALA A 53 -19.02 14.79 -30.90
C ALA A 53 -19.94 14.07 -29.89
N ALA A 54 -19.46 12.96 -29.31
CA ALA A 54 -20.21 12.20 -28.32
C ALA A 54 -20.55 12.98 -27.06
N ALA A 55 -19.60 13.77 -26.54
CA ALA A 55 -19.82 14.60 -25.36
C ALA A 55 -20.95 15.63 -25.57
N GLY A 56 -21.13 16.11 -26.81
CA GLY A 56 -22.24 16.98 -27.19
C GLY A 56 -23.61 16.27 -27.25
N ILE A 57 -23.64 14.97 -27.59
CA ILE A 57 -24.88 14.20 -27.80
C ILE A 57 -25.35 13.51 -26.52
N THR A 58 -24.45 12.86 -25.80
CA THR A 58 -24.80 12.03 -24.62
C THR A 58 -24.69 12.79 -23.29
N GLY A 59 -24.29 14.05 -23.33
CA GLY A 59 -23.88 14.82 -22.16
C GLY A 59 -22.48 14.43 -21.65
N ARG A 60 -22.14 14.86 -20.44
CA ARG A 60 -20.82 14.64 -19.84
C ARG A 60 -20.56 13.15 -19.60
N TRP A 61 -19.56 12.62 -20.29
CA TRP A 61 -19.02 11.28 -20.04
C TRP A 61 -18.60 11.11 -18.58
N ARG A 62 -18.75 9.89 -18.05
CA ARG A 62 -18.17 9.55 -16.75
C ARG A 62 -16.64 9.49 -16.87
N ASP A 63 -15.94 9.84 -15.79
CA ASP A 63 -14.46 9.91 -15.78
C ASP A 63 -13.80 8.59 -16.22
N ASP A 64 -14.35 7.44 -15.82
CA ASP A 64 -13.88 6.10 -16.20
C ASP A 64 -13.98 5.85 -17.71
N GLN A 65 -15.06 6.32 -18.34
CA GLN A 65 -15.26 6.21 -19.77
C GLN A 65 -14.29 7.12 -20.53
N GLN A 66 -14.10 8.36 -20.08
CA GLN A 66 -13.13 9.29 -20.68
C GLN A 66 -11.71 8.74 -20.67
N ILE A 67 -11.28 8.17 -19.53
CA ILE A 67 -9.96 7.55 -19.39
C ILE A 67 -9.82 6.34 -20.33
N THR A 68 -10.81 5.44 -20.34
CA THR A 68 -10.75 4.21 -21.16
C THR A 68 -10.64 4.54 -22.63
N VAL A 69 -11.44 5.49 -23.08
CA VAL A 69 -11.44 5.97 -24.45
C VAL A 69 -10.12 6.63 -24.82
N THR A 70 -9.62 7.57 -24.00
CA THR A 70 -8.37 8.28 -24.30
C THR A 70 -7.22 7.29 -24.41
N SER A 71 -7.22 6.27 -23.54
CA SER A 71 -6.26 5.16 -23.61
C SER A 71 -6.39 4.37 -24.92
N LEU A 72 -7.61 4.03 -25.35
CA LEU A 72 -7.84 3.38 -26.65
C LEU A 72 -7.39 4.26 -27.83
N ALA A 73 -7.62 5.57 -27.78
CA ALA A 73 -7.15 6.49 -28.82
C ALA A 73 -5.62 6.47 -28.94
N VAL A 74 -4.92 6.48 -27.80
CA VAL A 74 -3.45 6.41 -27.75
C VAL A 74 -2.93 5.07 -28.26
N MET A 75 -3.68 3.99 -28.06
CA MET A 75 -3.33 2.62 -28.47
C MET A 75 -3.74 2.27 -29.91
N SER A 76 -4.69 2.99 -30.51
CA SER A 76 -5.26 2.71 -31.83
C SER A 76 -4.15 2.55 -32.88
N GLY A 77 -4.15 1.41 -33.59
CA GLY A 77 -3.15 1.09 -34.61
C GLY A 77 -1.76 0.72 -34.08
N LYS A 78 -1.58 0.54 -32.76
CA LYS A 78 -0.30 0.16 -32.14
C LYS A 78 -0.32 -1.28 -31.65
N VAL A 79 0.87 -1.79 -31.35
CA VAL A 79 1.04 -3.03 -30.59
C VAL A 79 0.89 -2.72 -29.10
N ALA A 80 0.14 -3.56 -28.40
CA ALA A 80 0.02 -3.54 -26.95
C ALA A 80 0.30 -4.93 -26.39
N ARG A 81 0.73 -5.00 -25.13
CA ARG A 81 0.93 -6.25 -24.42
C ARG A 81 -0.27 -6.54 -23.51
N VAL A 82 -0.72 -7.80 -23.47
CA VAL A 82 -1.82 -8.21 -22.57
C VAL A 82 -1.29 -8.46 -21.15
N SER A 83 -2.00 -7.95 -20.15
CA SER A 83 -1.83 -8.23 -18.73
C SER A 83 -3.12 -8.80 -18.14
N LYS A 84 -3.01 -9.54 -17.02
CA LYS A 84 -4.18 -10.09 -16.30
C LYS A 84 -4.31 -9.47 -14.92
N ASP A 85 -5.30 -8.60 -14.73
CA ASP A 85 -5.52 -7.89 -13.46
C ASP A 85 -6.55 -8.59 -12.56
N GLY A 86 -6.50 -9.92 -12.53
CA GLY A 86 -7.42 -10.75 -11.74
C GLY A 86 -8.89 -10.53 -12.12
N VAL A 87 -9.69 -10.02 -11.18
CA VAL A 87 -11.13 -9.79 -11.37
C VAL A 87 -11.43 -8.73 -12.44
N ALA A 88 -10.50 -7.81 -12.69
CA ALA A 88 -10.65 -6.82 -13.75
C ALA A 88 -10.47 -7.41 -15.16
N GLY A 89 -9.94 -8.63 -15.27
CA GLY A 89 -9.78 -9.35 -16.54
C GLY A 89 -8.51 -8.97 -17.30
N SER A 90 -8.59 -9.07 -18.63
CA SER A 90 -7.51 -8.69 -19.54
C SER A 90 -7.38 -7.17 -19.65
N THR A 91 -6.15 -6.68 -19.56
CA THR A 91 -5.79 -5.26 -19.69
C THR A 91 -4.74 -5.11 -20.78
N LEU A 92 -4.85 -4.08 -21.61
CA LEU A 92 -3.83 -3.73 -22.59
C LEU A 92 -2.81 -2.78 -21.98
N LEU A 93 -1.54 -3.06 -22.23
CA LEU A 93 -0.39 -2.31 -21.77
C LEU A 93 0.34 -1.68 -22.94
N THR A 94 0.52 -0.37 -22.86
CA THR A 94 1.49 0.40 -23.61
C THR A 94 1.81 1.65 -22.79
N TYR A 95 2.83 2.40 -23.18
CA TYR A 95 3.07 3.74 -22.66
C TYR A 95 3.33 4.70 -23.83
N LYS A 96 3.25 5.99 -23.54
CA LYS A 96 3.64 7.04 -24.47
C LYS A 96 4.51 8.01 -23.72
N ASP A 97 5.74 8.23 -24.20
CA ASP A 97 6.50 9.36 -23.72
C ASP A 97 5.89 10.66 -24.26
N THR A 98 5.61 11.57 -23.34
CA THR A 98 5.01 12.87 -23.65
C THR A 98 5.94 14.02 -23.29
N LEU A 99 7.10 13.75 -22.67
CA LEU A 99 8.06 14.78 -22.33
C LEU A 99 8.86 15.19 -23.58
N PRO A 100 8.86 16.46 -23.97
CA PRO A 100 9.69 16.95 -25.07
C PRO A 100 11.18 16.77 -24.76
N HIS A 101 11.97 16.40 -25.78
CA HIS A 101 13.42 16.22 -25.62
C HIS A 101 14.16 17.53 -25.29
N ASP A 102 13.59 18.67 -25.64
CA ASP A 102 14.12 20.01 -25.40
C ASP A 102 13.71 20.61 -24.04
N LEU A 103 12.97 19.86 -23.21
CA LEU A 103 12.59 20.30 -21.86
C LEU A 103 13.78 20.34 -20.88
N ALA A 104 14.86 19.59 -21.16
CA ALA A 104 16.01 19.52 -20.27
C ALA A 104 16.93 20.75 -20.40
N PRO A 105 17.53 21.25 -19.30
CA PRO A 105 17.48 20.70 -17.94
C PRO A 105 16.24 21.16 -17.14
N LEU A 106 15.68 20.26 -16.33
CA LEU A 106 14.58 20.55 -15.40
C LEU A 106 14.99 20.18 -13.96
N LEU A 107 14.83 21.11 -13.02
CA LEU A 107 14.98 20.82 -11.60
C LEU A 107 13.66 20.27 -11.03
N VAL A 108 13.69 19.03 -10.54
CA VAL A 108 12.51 18.37 -9.97
C VAL A 108 12.60 18.36 -8.43
N LEU A 109 11.64 19.01 -7.77
CA LEU A 109 11.55 19.08 -6.30
C LEU A 109 10.44 18.14 -5.78
N ASP A 110 10.63 16.83 -5.98
CA ASP A 110 9.69 15.81 -5.52
C ASP A 110 10.14 15.22 -4.18
N ALA A 111 9.35 15.48 -3.12
CA ALA A 111 9.61 14.95 -1.78
C ALA A 111 9.65 13.40 -1.72
N SER A 112 8.99 12.74 -2.67
CA SER A 112 8.97 11.28 -2.78
C SER A 112 10.08 10.69 -3.65
N GLY A 113 10.91 11.53 -4.27
CA GLY A 113 11.97 11.10 -5.20
C GLY A 113 12.84 9.97 -4.64
N ARG A 114 13.28 10.09 -3.38
CA ARG A 114 14.13 9.11 -2.69
C ARG A 114 13.51 7.72 -2.48
N VAL A 115 12.17 7.64 -2.42
CA VAL A 115 11.45 6.37 -2.17
C VAL A 115 10.83 5.78 -3.43
N ARG A 116 10.83 6.50 -4.56
CA ARG A 116 10.20 6.04 -5.80
C ARG A 116 11.21 5.37 -6.70
N GLN A 117 11.07 4.05 -6.83
CA GLN A 117 11.92 3.24 -7.69
C GLN A 117 11.87 3.68 -9.17
N ALA A 118 10.75 4.25 -9.64
CA ALA A 118 10.64 4.79 -10.99
C ALA A 118 11.74 5.81 -11.32
N TYR A 119 12.11 6.71 -10.39
CA TYR A 119 13.21 7.65 -10.65
C TYR A 119 14.58 6.96 -10.74
N ARG A 120 14.81 5.90 -9.95
CA ARG A 120 16.03 5.09 -10.06
C ARG A 120 16.11 4.37 -11.39
N HIS A 121 15.00 3.79 -11.86
CA HIS A 121 14.93 3.22 -13.20
C HIS A 121 15.23 4.26 -14.29
N VAL A 122 14.71 5.48 -14.17
CA VAL A 122 15.04 6.56 -15.12
C VAL A 122 16.54 6.90 -15.08
N GLN A 123 17.13 7.05 -13.89
CA GLN A 123 18.57 7.30 -13.78
C GLN A 123 19.42 6.16 -14.37
N GLU A 124 19.10 4.91 -14.01
CA GLU A 124 19.92 3.73 -14.32
C GLU A 124 19.75 3.24 -15.76
N ARG A 125 18.56 3.39 -16.35
CA ARG A 125 18.22 2.83 -17.67
C ARG A 125 18.08 3.91 -18.73
N ARG A 126 17.35 4.99 -18.43
CA ARG A 126 17.15 6.08 -19.38
C ARG A 126 18.34 7.05 -19.38
N GLY A 127 19.06 7.16 -18.27
CA GLY A 127 20.31 7.93 -18.17
C GLY A 127 20.14 9.45 -18.21
N ASN A 128 18.90 9.96 -18.13
CA ASN A 128 18.59 11.39 -18.23
C ASN A 128 18.07 12.01 -16.93
N LEU A 129 18.28 11.32 -15.81
CA LEU A 129 17.98 11.83 -14.47
C LEU A 129 19.22 11.72 -13.59
N GLU A 130 19.50 12.77 -12.84
CA GLU A 130 20.57 12.81 -11.85
C GLU A 130 19.98 13.14 -10.49
N PHE A 131 20.25 12.31 -9.48
CA PHE A 131 19.89 12.64 -8.11
C PHE A 131 20.90 13.62 -7.54
N LEU A 132 20.39 14.76 -7.07
CA LEU A 132 21.17 15.68 -6.25
C LEU A 132 21.39 15.10 -4.85
N LYS A 133 22.34 15.68 -4.11
CA LYS A 133 22.61 15.31 -2.72
C LYS A 133 21.32 15.34 -1.90
N GLU A 134 21.00 14.21 -1.27
CA GLU A 134 19.78 14.09 -0.47
C GLU A 134 19.86 14.95 0.80
N ALA A 135 18.78 15.68 1.07
CA ALA A 135 18.54 16.38 2.33
C ALA A 135 17.37 15.69 3.05
N VAL A 136 17.68 14.58 3.72
CA VAL A 136 16.66 13.75 4.39
C VAL A 136 16.23 14.42 5.70
N LYS A 137 14.93 14.69 5.83
CA LYS A 137 14.31 15.16 7.08
C LYS A 137 14.42 14.07 8.15
N ASP A 138 14.76 14.46 9.38
CA ASP A 138 14.72 13.58 10.55
C ASP A 138 13.27 13.34 10.99
N TYR A 139 12.82 12.09 10.94
CA TYR A 139 11.48 11.69 11.40
C TYR A 139 11.50 11.03 12.79
N SER A 140 12.55 11.19 13.61
CA SER A 140 12.59 10.67 14.97
C SER A 140 11.42 11.08 15.88
N PRO A 141 10.77 12.25 15.71
CA PRO A 141 9.55 12.59 16.46
C PRO A 141 8.27 11.88 15.98
N LEU A 142 8.32 11.15 14.87
CA LEU A 142 7.18 10.38 14.34
C LEU A 142 7.14 8.98 14.98
N THR A 143 6.00 8.65 15.57
CA THR A 143 5.66 7.25 15.91
C THR A 143 4.68 6.70 14.88
N VAL A 144 5.01 5.60 14.22
CA VAL A 144 4.13 4.88 13.29
C VAL A 144 3.66 3.57 13.90
N ARG A 145 2.36 3.53 14.21
CA ARG A 145 1.64 2.38 14.78
C ARG A 145 1.04 1.52 13.67
N THR A 146 1.47 0.28 13.56
CA THR A 146 1.08 -0.61 12.45
C THR A 146 0.08 -1.68 12.89
N TRP A 147 -1.10 -1.69 12.27
CA TRP A 147 -2.05 -2.79 12.42
C TRP A 147 -1.89 -3.76 11.26
N LYS A 148 -1.25 -4.90 11.55
CA LYS A 148 -0.82 -5.93 10.59
C LYS A 148 -2.00 -6.75 10.03
N THR A 149 -2.94 -6.09 9.37
CA THR A 149 -4.14 -6.69 8.75
C THR A 149 -4.39 -6.14 7.34
N SER A 150 -5.28 -6.79 6.58
CA SER A 150 -5.55 -6.41 5.20
C SER A 150 -6.36 -5.10 5.12
N GLY A 151 -5.71 -4.02 4.71
CA GLY A 151 -6.33 -2.71 4.44
C GLY A 151 -6.72 -2.45 2.97
N SER A 152 -6.63 -3.44 2.09
CA SER A 152 -7.11 -3.29 0.69
C SER A 152 -8.62 -3.10 0.62
N LYS A 153 -9.16 -2.67 -0.52
CA LYS A 153 -10.62 -2.62 -0.75
C LYS A 153 -11.29 -3.96 -0.44
N SER A 154 -10.65 -5.08 -0.80
CA SER A 154 -11.13 -6.43 -0.48
C SER A 154 -11.04 -6.78 1.00
N GLY A 155 -10.05 -6.25 1.71
CA GLY A 155 -10.00 -6.35 3.17
C GLY A 155 -11.16 -5.63 3.83
N TRP A 156 -11.46 -4.41 3.37
CA TRP A 156 -12.60 -3.62 3.85
C TRP A 156 -13.95 -4.28 3.56
N MET A 157 -14.13 -4.87 2.37
CA MET A 157 -15.37 -5.62 2.05
C MET A 157 -15.66 -6.76 3.04
N LYS A 158 -14.62 -7.39 3.59
CA LYS A 158 -14.77 -8.56 4.50
C LYS A 158 -14.82 -8.16 5.97
N ASN A 159 -14.04 -7.15 6.37
CA ASN A 159 -13.75 -6.85 7.76
C ASN A 159 -14.15 -5.43 8.18
N ALA A 160 -14.98 -4.73 7.40
CA ALA A 160 -15.39 -3.34 7.63
C ALA A 160 -15.69 -3.02 9.10
N ASN A 161 -16.58 -3.79 9.73
CA ASN A 161 -16.98 -3.54 11.13
C ASN A 161 -15.79 -3.58 12.08
N SER A 162 -14.93 -4.60 11.98
CA SER A 162 -13.76 -4.72 12.85
C SER A 162 -12.76 -3.59 12.60
N LEU A 163 -12.46 -3.27 11.34
CA LEU A 163 -11.54 -2.19 10.99
C LEU A 163 -12.05 -0.83 11.48
N THR A 164 -13.32 -0.51 11.24
CA THR A 164 -13.97 0.72 11.72
C THR A 164 -13.92 0.82 13.24
N GLN A 165 -14.27 -0.26 13.96
CA GLN A 165 -14.22 -0.26 15.42
C GLN A 165 -12.79 -0.08 15.96
N GLY A 166 -11.78 -0.60 15.25
CA GLY A 166 -10.38 -0.40 15.63
C GLY A 166 -9.92 1.04 15.46
N ILE A 167 -10.39 1.71 14.39
CA ILE A 167 -10.17 3.15 14.17
C ILE A 167 -10.87 3.98 15.24
N ILE A 168 -12.16 3.72 15.51
CA ILE A 168 -12.92 4.40 16.56
C ILE A 168 -12.21 4.29 17.90
N LYS A 169 -11.74 3.09 18.27
CA LYS A 169 -11.02 2.89 19.53
C LYS A 169 -9.75 3.74 19.60
N ALA A 170 -8.94 3.79 18.54
CA ALA A 170 -7.74 4.62 18.51
C ALA A 170 -8.06 6.11 18.66
N ILE A 171 -9.14 6.60 18.03
CA ILE A 171 -9.59 7.99 18.17
C ILE A 171 -10.03 8.27 19.62
N LEU A 172 -10.79 7.36 20.23
CA LEU A 172 -11.28 7.51 21.60
C LEU A 172 -10.19 7.41 22.68
N GLU A 173 -8.98 6.95 22.35
CA GLU A 173 -7.83 7.03 23.25
C GLU A 173 -7.37 8.49 23.47
N ARG A 174 -7.64 9.39 22.51
CA ARG A 174 -7.33 10.83 22.58
C ARG A 174 -8.45 11.64 21.90
N PRO A 175 -9.64 11.72 22.53
CA PRO A 175 -10.84 12.27 21.89
C PRO A 175 -10.77 13.79 21.64
N ASP A 176 -9.90 14.49 22.39
CA ASP A 176 -9.73 15.95 22.31
C ASP A 176 -8.64 16.37 21.29
N GLU A 177 -7.90 15.42 20.71
CA GLU A 177 -6.90 15.70 19.70
C GLU A 177 -7.50 15.68 18.29
N GLN A 178 -6.90 16.41 17.34
CA GLN A 178 -7.32 16.39 15.94
C GLN A 178 -6.83 15.14 15.21
N TRP A 179 -7.70 14.57 14.36
CA TRP A 179 -7.46 13.33 13.64
C TRP A 179 -7.76 13.48 12.15
N LEU A 180 -6.83 13.00 11.32
CA LEU A 180 -7.06 12.84 9.88
C LEU A 180 -7.13 11.35 9.55
N VAL A 181 -8.22 10.91 8.93
CA VAL A 181 -8.36 9.53 8.46
C VAL A 181 -8.38 9.48 6.93
N VAL A 182 -7.39 8.84 6.33
CA VAL A 182 -7.32 8.61 4.88
C VAL A 182 -8.00 7.29 4.56
N ILE A 183 -9.12 7.35 3.84
CA ILE A 183 -10.04 6.23 3.57
C ILE A 183 -10.11 5.90 2.07
N HIS A 184 -10.63 4.72 1.75
CA HIS A 184 -11.07 4.41 0.39
C HIS A 184 -12.36 5.16 0.05
N LYS A 185 -12.54 5.58 -1.20
CA LYS A 185 -13.81 6.13 -1.68
C LYS A 185 -14.91 5.07 -1.56
N ALA A 186 -16.05 5.43 -0.98
CA ALA A 186 -17.23 4.57 -0.91
C ALA A 186 -17.72 4.22 -2.33
N GLY A 187 -18.15 2.98 -2.53
CA GLY A 187 -18.65 2.54 -3.83
C GLY A 187 -18.64 1.03 -4.02
N GLY A 188 -19.62 0.54 -4.79
CA GLY A 188 -19.82 -0.89 -5.01
C GLY A 188 -20.05 -1.63 -3.68
N LYS A 189 -19.10 -2.47 -3.27
CA LYS A 189 -19.13 -3.24 -2.02
C LYS A 189 -18.31 -2.61 -0.88
N VAL A 190 -17.62 -1.50 -1.14
CA VAL A 190 -16.84 -0.79 -0.11
C VAL A 190 -17.78 0.10 0.68
N VAL A 191 -17.86 -0.12 1.99
CA VAL A 191 -18.70 0.64 2.93
C VAL A 191 -18.27 2.11 3.00
N ASP A 192 -19.20 2.98 3.38
CA ASP A 192 -18.88 4.36 3.74
C ASP A 192 -18.18 4.40 5.11
N VAL A 193 -16.85 4.41 5.09
CA VAL A 193 -16.02 4.38 6.29
C VAL A 193 -16.15 5.68 7.08
N ASP A 194 -16.30 6.84 6.44
CA ASP A 194 -16.48 8.13 7.13
C ASP A 194 -17.77 8.10 7.94
N GLN A 195 -18.89 7.74 7.31
CA GLN A 195 -20.18 7.65 7.99
C GLN A 195 -20.14 6.62 9.14
N ALA A 196 -19.49 5.47 8.93
CA ALA A 196 -19.37 4.43 9.94
C ALA A 196 -18.52 4.86 11.15
N ILE A 197 -17.43 5.60 10.93
CA ILE A 197 -16.63 6.20 12.00
C ILE A 197 -17.46 7.24 12.75
N ARG A 198 -18.09 8.20 12.04
CA ARG A 198 -18.89 9.27 12.66
C ARG A 198 -20.00 8.71 13.54
N LYS A 199 -20.75 7.72 13.06
CA LYS A 199 -21.82 7.06 13.83
C LYS A 199 -21.31 6.42 15.14
N GLY A 200 -20.06 5.98 15.17
CA GLY A 200 -19.46 5.34 16.35
C GLY A 200 -18.76 6.30 17.31
N LEU A 201 -18.68 7.59 17.00
CA LEU A 201 -18.02 8.59 17.83
C LEU A 201 -19.03 9.52 18.52
N PRO A 202 -18.74 9.96 19.76
CA PRO A 202 -19.42 11.09 20.40
C PRO A 202 -19.40 12.37 19.53
N ALA A 203 -20.42 13.21 19.64
CA ALA A 203 -20.64 14.36 18.75
C ALA A 203 -19.52 15.43 18.84
N ASP A 204 -18.98 15.63 20.03
CA ASP A 204 -17.81 16.45 20.33
C ASP A 204 -16.53 15.88 19.68
N THR A 205 -16.28 14.58 19.81
CA THR A 205 -15.15 13.92 19.15
C THR A 205 -15.26 13.97 17.62
N GLN A 206 -16.47 13.87 17.05
CA GLN A 206 -16.68 13.95 15.60
C GLN A 206 -16.16 15.25 14.98
N GLN A 207 -16.16 16.37 15.73
CA GLN A 207 -15.65 17.66 15.26
C GLN A 207 -14.12 17.67 15.14
N GLN A 208 -13.43 16.81 15.88
CA GLN A 208 -11.99 16.66 15.83
C GLN A 208 -11.51 15.74 14.68
N VAL A 209 -12.44 15.05 14.00
CA VAL A 209 -12.11 14.05 12.98
C VAL A 209 -12.44 14.55 11.58
N SER A 210 -11.40 14.67 10.76
CA SER A 210 -11.50 14.92 9.33
C SER A 210 -11.16 13.66 8.53
N THR A 211 -11.79 13.51 7.37
CA THR A 211 -11.54 12.37 6.47
C THR A 211 -11.17 12.83 5.07
N LEU A 212 -10.30 12.06 4.42
CA LEU A 212 -9.90 12.26 3.03
C LEU A 212 -9.94 10.94 2.28
N THR A 213 -10.27 10.98 1.00
CA THR A 213 -10.13 9.79 0.15
C THR A 213 -8.72 9.66 -0.42
N TRP A 214 -8.28 8.43 -0.66
CA TRP A 214 -7.14 8.16 -1.54
C TRP A 214 -7.35 8.88 -2.90
N GLY A 215 -6.35 9.63 -3.35
CA GLY A 215 -6.44 10.61 -4.45
C GLY A 215 -6.56 12.06 -3.97
N GLN A 216 -7.52 12.37 -3.09
CA GLN A 216 -7.70 13.74 -2.58
C GLN A 216 -6.60 14.19 -1.61
N HIS A 217 -5.94 13.24 -0.94
CA HIS A 217 -4.81 13.52 -0.04
C HIS A 217 -3.60 14.17 -0.72
N MET A 218 -3.50 14.17 -2.06
CA MET A 218 -2.38 14.78 -2.76
C MET A 218 -2.50 16.30 -2.91
N ALA A 219 -3.70 16.88 -2.75
CA ALA A 219 -4.01 18.25 -3.18
C ALA A 219 -4.37 19.23 -2.05
N THR A 220 -4.03 18.93 -0.78
CA THR A 220 -4.39 19.79 0.35
C THR A 220 -3.33 19.84 1.46
N ASN A 221 -3.22 20.99 2.12
CA ASN A 221 -2.39 21.23 3.30
C ASN A 221 -3.22 21.56 4.55
N LEU A 222 -4.56 21.44 4.47
CA LEU A 222 -5.48 21.85 5.54
C LEU A 222 -5.21 21.16 6.88
N TYR A 223 -4.59 19.98 6.86
CA TYR A 223 -4.40 19.11 8.02
C TYR A 223 -2.96 19.13 8.56
N ALA A 224 -2.11 20.05 8.09
CA ALA A 224 -0.69 20.08 8.45
C ALA A 224 -0.42 20.27 9.95
N ASP A 225 -1.45 20.61 10.74
CA ASP A 225 -1.41 20.76 12.20
C ASP A 225 -1.97 19.56 12.97
N PHE A 226 -2.42 18.51 12.28
CA PHE A 226 -3.07 17.38 12.93
C PHE A 226 -2.01 16.44 13.55
N PRO A 227 -2.05 16.19 14.87
CA PRO A 227 -1.10 15.32 15.56
C PRO A 227 -1.31 13.83 15.28
N ASN A 228 -2.48 13.45 14.79
CA ASN A 228 -2.80 12.05 14.51
C ASN A 228 -3.28 11.85 13.08
N VAL A 229 -2.70 10.86 12.40
CA VAL A 229 -3.11 10.47 11.05
C VAL A 229 -3.33 8.96 11.00
N ILE A 230 -4.48 8.52 10.49
CA ILE A 230 -4.81 7.11 10.28
C ILE A 230 -4.89 6.84 8.78
N LEU A 231 -4.06 5.94 8.27
CA LEU A 231 -4.25 5.32 6.96
C LEU A 231 -5.16 4.11 7.12
N ALA A 232 -6.45 4.30 6.82
CA ALA A 232 -7.50 3.30 6.90
C ALA A 232 -7.40 2.32 5.71
N GLY A 233 -6.26 1.66 5.61
CA GLY A 233 -5.85 0.84 4.49
C GLY A 233 -5.04 1.59 3.44
N THR A 234 -4.37 0.86 2.56
CA THR A 234 -3.53 1.44 1.49
C THR A 234 -4.21 1.30 0.13
N LEU A 235 -4.02 2.30 -0.73
CA LEU A 235 -4.38 2.20 -2.14
C LEU A 235 -3.38 1.30 -2.87
N PHE A 236 -3.86 0.17 -3.37
CA PHE A 236 -3.12 -0.71 -4.27
C PHE A 236 -3.63 -0.48 -5.70
N MET A 237 -2.70 -0.29 -6.64
CA MET A 237 -3.02 -0.24 -8.06
C MET A 237 -3.07 -1.65 -8.65
N ALA A 238 -3.60 -1.77 -9.86
CA ALA A 238 -3.59 -3.05 -10.57
C ALA A 238 -2.15 -3.43 -10.98
N PRO A 239 -1.80 -4.73 -11.08
CA PRO A 239 -0.48 -5.18 -11.54
C PRO A 239 -0.04 -4.53 -12.86
N SER A 240 -0.97 -4.41 -13.82
CA SER A 240 -0.77 -3.71 -15.09
C SER A 240 -0.19 -2.30 -14.94
N PHE A 241 -0.64 -1.53 -13.94
CA PHE A 241 -0.14 -0.18 -13.69
C PHE A 241 1.34 -0.18 -13.33
N TYR A 242 1.77 -1.07 -12.44
CA TYR A 242 3.17 -1.15 -12.03
C TYR A 242 4.05 -1.62 -13.19
N THR A 243 3.59 -2.58 -13.99
CA THR A 243 4.29 -3.03 -15.20
C THR A 243 4.44 -1.90 -16.22
N ALA A 244 3.37 -1.17 -16.53
CA ALA A 244 3.43 -0.04 -17.46
C ALA A 244 4.36 1.08 -16.96
N LEU A 245 4.28 1.41 -15.67
CA LEU A 245 5.16 2.40 -15.06
C LEU A 245 6.63 1.96 -15.12
N THR A 246 6.90 0.67 -14.95
CA THR A 246 8.27 0.12 -15.05
C THR A 246 8.79 0.23 -16.48
N HIS A 247 8.01 -0.18 -17.49
CA HIS A 247 8.38 0.00 -18.91
C HIS A 247 8.68 1.46 -19.24
N MET A 248 7.78 2.38 -18.83
CA MET A 248 7.94 3.81 -19.07
C MET A 248 9.18 4.38 -18.37
N ALA A 249 9.44 3.99 -17.12
CA ALA A 249 10.58 4.48 -16.35
C ALA A 249 11.92 3.95 -16.88
N GLN A 250 11.92 2.74 -17.46
CA GLN A 250 13.11 2.13 -18.05
C GLN A 250 13.33 2.51 -19.52
N ASP A 251 12.40 3.25 -20.13
CA ASP A 251 12.34 3.51 -21.57
C ASP A 251 12.46 2.22 -22.40
N PHE A 252 11.72 1.18 -21.99
CA PHE A 252 11.73 -0.13 -22.62
C PHE A 252 10.39 -0.42 -23.27
N ASP A 253 10.32 -0.46 -24.61
CA ASP A 253 9.05 -0.65 -25.32
C ASP A 253 8.41 -1.99 -24.95
N VAL A 254 7.08 -2.00 -24.84
CA VAL A 254 6.32 -3.22 -24.54
C VAL A 254 6.45 -4.27 -25.65
N ALA A 255 6.76 -3.88 -26.89
CA ALA A 255 7.01 -4.77 -28.01
C ALA A 255 8.38 -5.46 -27.92
N ASP A 256 9.38 -4.81 -27.33
CA ASP A 256 10.76 -5.30 -27.28
C ASP A 256 10.98 -6.41 -26.25
N GLY A 257 10.11 -6.49 -25.24
CA GLY A 257 10.16 -7.57 -24.27
C GLY A 257 9.30 -7.34 -23.05
N GLN A 258 9.59 -8.09 -22.00
CA GLN A 258 9.01 -7.91 -20.68
C GLN A 258 10.05 -7.31 -19.74
N VAL A 259 9.65 -6.32 -18.94
CA VAL A 259 10.43 -5.91 -17.77
C VAL A 259 10.53 -7.07 -16.77
N SER A 260 11.62 -7.10 -16.01
CA SER A 260 11.81 -8.15 -15.03
C SER A 260 10.76 -8.08 -13.92
N ARG A 261 10.38 -9.24 -13.38
CA ARG A 261 9.44 -9.28 -12.25
C ARG A 261 9.99 -8.56 -11.02
N GLU A 262 11.30 -8.63 -10.80
CA GLU A 262 11.97 -7.93 -9.70
C GLU A 262 11.82 -6.40 -9.83
N ASP A 263 12.02 -5.86 -11.04
CA ASP A 263 11.84 -4.42 -11.29
C ASP A 263 10.38 -3.98 -11.08
N VAL A 264 9.40 -4.80 -11.51
CA VAL A 264 7.98 -4.51 -11.28
C VAL A 264 7.65 -4.54 -9.80
N GLU A 265 8.16 -5.53 -9.05
CA GLU A 265 7.97 -5.60 -7.60
C GLU A 265 8.64 -4.42 -6.89
N ALA A 266 9.83 -3.99 -7.32
CA ALA A 266 10.52 -2.82 -6.79
C ALA A 266 9.75 -1.52 -7.10
N THR A 267 9.22 -1.38 -8.32
CA THR A 267 8.33 -0.27 -8.72
C THR A 267 7.07 -0.24 -7.85
N MET A 268 6.42 -1.38 -7.64
CA MET A 268 5.27 -1.50 -6.76
C MET A 268 5.59 -1.06 -5.31
N ARG A 269 6.71 -1.52 -4.75
CA ARG A 269 7.17 -1.12 -3.40
C ARG A 269 7.41 0.39 -3.31
N GLY A 270 8.06 0.97 -4.32
CA GLY A 270 8.30 2.41 -4.39
C GLY A 270 7.02 3.24 -4.48
N GLU A 271 6.01 2.78 -5.22
CA GLU A 271 4.71 3.44 -5.29
C GLU A 271 3.92 3.33 -3.99
N HIS A 272 3.99 2.20 -3.28
CA HIS A 272 3.41 2.08 -1.94
C HIS A 272 4.07 3.06 -0.96
N ALA A 273 5.40 3.13 -0.96
CA ALA A 273 6.18 4.05 -0.15
C ALA A 273 5.80 5.51 -0.42
N ASN A 274 5.70 5.89 -1.70
CA ASN A 274 5.25 7.22 -2.11
C ASN A 274 3.85 7.55 -1.59
N LEU A 275 2.87 6.67 -1.78
CA LEU A 275 1.50 6.90 -1.34
C LEU A 275 1.42 7.06 0.19
N VAL A 276 2.13 6.22 0.94
CA VAL A 276 2.20 6.31 2.41
C VAL A 276 2.88 7.61 2.84
N LEU A 277 4.00 7.99 2.20
CA LEU A 277 4.71 9.24 2.46
C LEU A 277 3.80 10.45 2.25
N GLN A 278 3.17 10.55 1.07
CA GLN A 278 2.31 11.68 0.71
C GLN A 278 1.11 11.81 1.64
N ALA A 279 0.50 10.69 2.03
CA ALA A 279 -0.66 10.66 2.91
C ALA A 279 -0.31 11.05 4.36
N LEU A 280 0.77 10.52 4.94
CA LEU A 280 1.18 10.89 6.29
C LEU A 280 1.73 12.33 6.35
N CYS A 281 2.41 12.79 5.29
CA CYS A 281 2.81 14.20 5.12
C CYS A 281 1.63 15.16 4.89
N ARG A 282 0.39 14.75 5.15
CA ARG A 282 -0.73 15.67 5.36
C ARG A 282 -0.88 16.12 6.80
N GLY A 283 -0.35 15.37 7.78
CA GLY A 283 -0.33 15.76 9.19
C GLY A 283 0.90 16.59 9.58
N ARG A 284 1.17 16.68 10.90
CA ARG A 284 2.29 17.45 11.47
C ARG A 284 3.67 17.13 10.92
N VAL A 285 3.92 15.90 10.49
CA VAL A 285 5.23 15.52 9.90
C VAL A 285 5.58 16.29 8.62
N ARG A 286 4.60 16.95 8.00
CA ARG A 286 4.83 17.90 6.91
C ARG A 286 5.69 19.08 7.36
N LYS A 287 5.40 19.62 8.53
CA LYS A 287 6.11 20.77 9.09
C LYS A 287 7.54 20.38 9.47
N SER A 288 8.41 21.37 9.49
CA SER A 288 9.80 21.21 9.87
C SER A 288 10.07 22.02 11.14
N ASP A 289 10.89 21.48 12.01
CA ASP A 289 11.58 22.18 13.10
C ASP A 289 13.07 21.96 12.89
N GLY A 290 13.72 22.91 12.21
CA GLY A 290 15.05 22.69 11.63
C GLY A 290 15.04 21.57 10.58
N ASP A 291 15.90 20.57 10.79
CA ASP A 291 15.99 19.34 9.98
C ASP A 291 14.98 18.26 10.39
N ARG A 292 14.25 18.43 11.50
CA ARG A 292 13.34 17.44 12.07
C ARG A 292 11.89 17.67 11.65
N CYS A 293 11.08 16.62 11.67
CA CYS A 293 9.62 16.73 11.58
C CYS A 293 9.01 17.16 12.92
N GLN A 294 7.80 17.71 12.92
CA GLN A 294 7.07 17.91 14.17
C GLN A 294 6.51 16.58 14.72
N PRO A 295 6.33 16.44 16.05
CA PRO A 295 5.79 15.23 16.66
C PRO A 295 4.41 14.85 16.10
N MET A 296 4.24 13.57 15.78
CA MET A 296 2.98 13.03 15.25
C MET A 296 2.87 11.53 15.57
N THR A 297 1.65 11.04 15.79
CA THR A 297 1.36 9.60 15.80
C THR A 297 0.63 9.23 14.50
N ALA A 298 1.25 8.38 13.69
CA ALA A 298 0.61 7.79 12.52
C ALA A 298 0.10 6.39 12.86
N TYR A 299 -1.03 6.00 12.28
CA TYR A 299 -1.61 4.67 12.40
C TYR A 299 -1.80 4.09 11.01
N VAL A 300 -1.23 2.93 10.72
CA VAL A 300 -1.22 2.34 9.37
C VAL A 300 -1.81 0.94 9.39
N ILE A 301 -2.94 0.76 8.71
CA ILE A 301 -3.54 -0.56 8.49
C ILE A 301 -2.96 -1.17 7.22
N ALA A 302 -1.98 -2.06 7.36
CA ALA A 302 -1.32 -2.70 6.22
C ALA A 302 -0.97 -4.15 6.51
N SER A 303 -1.16 -5.01 5.50
CA SER A 303 -0.77 -6.42 5.60
C SER A 303 0.76 -6.54 5.60
N PRO A 304 1.37 -7.41 6.41
CA PRO A 304 2.80 -7.68 6.32
C PRO A 304 3.25 -8.07 4.90
N ARG A 305 2.39 -8.77 4.14
CA ARG A 305 2.67 -9.18 2.75
C ARG A 305 2.79 -8.03 1.77
N SER A 306 2.31 -6.83 2.13
CA SER A 306 2.43 -5.65 1.26
C SER A 306 3.84 -5.04 1.27
N GLY A 307 4.72 -5.46 2.19
CA GLY A 307 6.02 -4.84 2.42
C GLY A 307 5.96 -3.53 3.20
N ILE A 308 4.82 -2.83 3.19
CA ILE A 308 4.65 -1.50 3.79
C ILE A 308 5.16 -1.42 5.23
N PRO A 309 4.76 -2.31 6.19
CA PRO A 309 5.24 -2.19 7.55
C PRO A 309 6.78 -2.28 7.68
N ALA A 310 7.43 -3.07 6.82
CA ALA A 310 8.89 -3.21 6.81
C ALA A 310 9.58 -2.02 6.15
N ASP A 311 8.91 -1.33 5.22
CA ASP A 311 9.46 -0.16 4.53
C ASP A 311 9.39 1.13 5.34
N LEU A 312 8.53 1.20 6.37
CA LEU A 312 8.28 2.43 7.12
C LEU A 312 9.55 3.13 7.61
N PRO A 313 10.59 2.45 8.15
CA PRO A 313 11.84 3.11 8.53
C PRO A 313 12.60 3.74 7.35
N THR A 314 12.53 3.12 6.17
CA THR A 314 13.09 3.69 4.93
C THR A 314 12.25 4.87 4.45
N VAL A 315 10.91 4.76 4.56
CA VAL A 315 9.99 5.85 4.19
C VAL A 315 10.06 7.02 5.16
N PHE A 316 10.36 6.81 6.43
CA PHE A 316 10.50 7.85 7.45
C PHE A 316 11.75 7.58 8.31
N PRO A 317 12.93 8.00 7.84
CA PRO A 317 14.18 7.76 8.53
C PRO A 317 14.16 8.27 9.97
N GLY A 318 14.52 7.40 10.92
CA GLY A 318 14.53 7.69 12.35
C GLY A 318 13.20 7.47 13.07
N CYS A 319 12.08 7.24 12.37
CA CYS A 319 10.78 7.07 13.03
C CYS A 319 10.73 5.83 13.93
N LYS A 320 9.89 5.88 14.97
CA LYS A 320 9.60 4.71 15.81
C LYS A 320 8.46 3.91 15.20
N VAL A 321 8.64 2.61 14.97
CA VAL A 321 7.56 1.73 14.49
C VAL A 321 7.06 0.85 15.63
N GLU A 322 5.78 0.95 15.94
CA GLU A 322 5.11 0.19 17.01
C GLU A 322 4.04 -0.74 16.43
N MET A 323 3.76 -1.84 17.13
CA MET A 323 2.60 -2.68 16.81
C MET A 323 1.32 -2.02 17.35
N TRP A 324 0.27 -2.01 16.52
CA TRP A 324 -1.06 -1.53 16.89
C TRP A 324 -2.07 -2.65 16.74
N SER A 325 -2.71 -3.00 17.85
CA SER A 325 -3.73 -4.06 17.92
C SER A 325 -4.93 -3.55 18.71
N PRO A 326 -5.90 -2.89 18.07
CA PRO A 326 -7.01 -2.24 18.76
C PRO A 326 -7.78 -3.17 19.69
N PHE A 327 -7.97 -4.44 19.34
CA PHE A 327 -8.78 -5.35 20.15
C PHE A 327 -7.96 -6.18 21.13
N GLY A 328 -6.65 -5.98 21.15
CA GLY A 328 -5.73 -7.06 21.50
C GLY A 328 -5.94 -8.25 20.56
N SER A 329 -4.99 -9.16 20.53
CA SER A 329 -5.28 -10.49 20.02
C SER A 329 -6.17 -11.22 21.01
N LYS A 330 -7.51 -11.06 20.92
CA LYS A 330 -8.43 -11.94 21.65
C LYS A 330 -8.25 -13.36 21.12
N LEU A 331 -7.39 -14.11 21.78
CA LEU A 331 -7.30 -15.53 21.58
C LEU A 331 -8.64 -16.15 21.96
N THR A 332 -9.09 -17.12 21.19
CA THR A 332 -10.32 -17.86 21.45
C THR A 332 -10.08 -19.36 21.34
N GLY A 333 -10.98 -20.16 21.90
CA GLY A 333 -10.94 -21.62 21.80
C GLY A 333 -9.62 -22.23 22.27
N ARG A 334 -9.03 -23.11 21.45
CA ARG A 334 -7.75 -23.76 21.75
C ARG A 334 -6.59 -22.77 21.83
N ALA A 335 -6.61 -21.68 21.07
CA ALA A 335 -5.54 -20.69 21.15
C ALA A 335 -5.54 -19.96 22.50
N LEU A 336 -6.73 -19.66 23.04
CA LEU A 336 -6.83 -19.06 24.38
C LEU A 336 -6.36 -20.02 25.47
N LYS A 337 -6.79 -21.29 25.43
CA LYS A 337 -6.37 -22.30 26.40
C LYS A 337 -4.84 -22.53 26.36
N ALA A 338 -4.26 -22.56 25.16
CA ALA A 338 -2.82 -22.69 24.98
C ALA A 338 -2.08 -21.49 25.58
N PHE A 339 -2.65 -20.29 25.47
CA PHE A 339 -2.07 -19.06 26.01
C PHE A 339 -2.15 -19.03 27.53
N GLN A 340 -3.31 -19.38 28.10
CA GLN A 340 -3.47 -19.53 29.55
C GLN A 340 -2.46 -20.53 30.12
N PHE A 341 -2.26 -21.67 29.44
CA PHE A 341 -1.20 -22.62 29.83
C PHE A 341 0.19 -21.98 29.80
N VAL A 342 0.50 -21.14 28.81
CA VAL A 342 1.78 -20.41 28.77
C VAL A 342 1.90 -19.45 29.94
N GLU A 343 0.87 -18.64 30.22
CA GLU A 343 0.84 -17.72 31.35
C GLU A 343 1.05 -18.45 32.69
N ASP A 344 0.35 -19.56 32.92
CA ASP A 344 0.47 -20.37 34.14
C ASP A 344 1.92 -20.87 34.33
N ARG A 345 2.56 -21.31 33.24
CA ARG A 345 3.96 -21.76 33.28
C ARG A 345 4.92 -20.60 33.54
N LEU A 346 4.66 -19.42 32.99
CA LEU A 346 5.45 -18.22 33.28
C LEU A 346 5.32 -17.76 34.72
N GLN A 347 4.11 -17.80 35.29
CA GLN A 347 3.87 -17.51 36.70
C GLN A 347 4.57 -18.51 37.62
N ALA A 348 4.68 -19.78 37.19
CA ALA A 348 5.48 -20.80 37.87
C ALA A 348 7.00 -20.67 37.64
N GLY A 349 7.47 -19.60 36.99
CA GLY A 349 8.90 -19.31 36.79
C GLY A 349 9.56 -20.04 35.62
N ALA A 350 8.80 -20.55 34.65
CA ALA A 350 9.39 -21.13 33.45
C ALA A 350 9.98 -20.04 32.54
N ASP A 351 11.24 -20.20 32.13
CA ASP A 351 11.88 -19.34 31.12
C ASP A 351 11.71 -19.87 29.68
N ALA A 352 11.28 -21.13 29.55
CA ALA A 352 11.10 -21.79 28.28
C ALA A 352 10.01 -22.87 28.34
N ILE A 353 9.21 -23.00 27.28
CA ILE A 353 8.06 -23.92 27.19
C ILE A 353 8.07 -24.59 25.81
N LEU A 354 8.07 -25.91 25.76
CA LEU A 354 8.13 -26.65 24.50
C LEU A 354 6.77 -26.63 23.79
N TYR A 355 6.76 -26.54 22.44
CA TYR A 355 5.51 -26.63 21.68
C TYR A 355 4.75 -27.93 21.92
N ARG A 356 5.45 -29.03 22.24
CA ARG A 356 4.82 -30.29 22.63
C ARG A 356 3.97 -30.13 23.89
N GLU A 357 4.43 -29.38 24.87
CA GLU A 357 3.70 -29.16 26.14
C GLU A 357 2.45 -28.31 25.90
N ILE A 358 2.60 -27.23 25.13
CA ILE A 358 1.48 -26.34 24.78
C ILE A 358 0.45 -27.06 23.91
N ALA A 359 0.89 -27.91 22.97
CA ALA A 359 -0.03 -28.69 22.14
C ALA A 359 -0.82 -29.70 22.97
N ASN A 360 -0.13 -30.39 23.90
CA ASN A 360 -0.75 -31.36 24.79
C ASN A 360 -1.78 -30.72 25.72
N SER A 361 -1.55 -29.49 26.22
CA SER A 361 -2.49 -28.78 27.11
C SER A 361 -3.82 -28.42 26.43
N VAL A 362 -3.87 -28.46 25.10
CA VAL A 362 -5.08 -28.19 24.31
C VAL A 362 -5.52 -29.39 23.47
N GLU A 363 -5.06 -30.58 23.84
CA GLU A 363 -5.42 -31.86 23.20
C GLU A 363 -5.16 -31.85 21.68
N MET A 364 -4.06 -31.24 21.26
CA MET A 364 -3.65 -31.15 19.86
C MET A 364 -2.36 -31.92 19.62
N VAL A 365 -2.24 -32.53 18.44
CA VAL A 365 -1.00 -33.20 18.05
C VAL A 365 0.12 -32.15 17.94
N PRO A 366 1.31 -32.36 18.55
CA PRO A 366 2.39 -31.38 18.56
C PRO A 366 2.79 -30.81 17.20
N LYS A 367 2.73 -31.64 16.14
CA LYS A 367 3.05 -31.22 14.76
C LYS A 367 2.07 -30.18 14.19
N ASP A 368 0.84 -30.16 14.70
CA ASP A 368 -0.25 -29.31 14.22
C ASP A 368 -0.26 -27.95 14.93
N PHE A 369 0.35 -27.85 16.12
CA PHE A 369 0.39 -26.61 16.91
C PHE A 369 1.02 -25.43 16.16
N PRO A 370 2.21 -25.55 15.54
CA PRO A 370 2.77 -24.47 14.75
C PRO A 370 1.90 -24.08 13.55
N LYS A 371 1.21 -25.07 12.95
CA LYS A 371 0.42 -24.87 11.74
C LYS A 371 -0.87 -24.10 12.03
N PHE A 372 -1.57 -24.41 13.12
CA PHE A 372 -2.90 -23.87 13.39
C PHE A 372 -2.95 -22.80 14.48
N ILE A 373 -1.96 -22.74 15.37
CA ILE A 373 -1.95 -21.79 16.49
C ILE A 373 -0.69 -20.92 16.44
N ALA A 374 0.51 -21.52 16.54
CA ALA A 374 1.71 -20.75 16.84
C ALA A 374 2.10 -19.71 15.76
N LYS A 375 1.72 -19.95 14.51
CA LYS A 375 1.96 -19.03 13.38
C LYS A 375 0.81 -18.05 13.12
N THR A 376 -0.26 -18.09 13.90
CA THR A 376 -1.36 -17.14 13.76
C THR A 376 -0.93 -15.77 14.29
N SER A 377 -1.36 -14.69 13.63
CA SER A 377 -1.04 -13.33 14.09
C SER A 377 -1.57 -13.04 15.48
N ALA A 378 -2.70 -13.63 15.86
CA ALA A 378 -3.27 -13.50 17.18
C ALA A 378 -2.36 -14.14 18.24
N TRP A 379 -1.87 -15.37 17.98
CA TRP A 379 -0.93 -16.02 18.89
C TRP A 379 0.39 -15.26 19.00
N LEU A 380 0.98 -14.87 17.86
CA LEU A 380 2.26 -14.15 17.84
C LEU A 380 2.17 -12.83 18.60
N SER A 381 1.09 -12.07 18.41
CA SER A 381 0.84 -10.83 19.16
C SER A 381 0.73 -11.11 20.65
N ALA A 382 -0.05 -12.12 21.04
CA ALA A 382 -0.23 -12.44 22.45
C ALA A 382 1.08 -12.91 23.12
N MET A 383 1.93 -13.64 22.40
CA MET A 383 3.24 -14.06 22.90
C MET A 383 4.20 -12.88 23.07
N ASP A 384 4.19 -11.94 22.13
CA ASP A 384 4.98 -10.71 22.19
C ASP A 384 4.56 -9.85 23.41
N ASP A 385 3.25 -9.73 23.65
CA ASP A 385 2.68 -8.99 24.80
C ASP A 385 3.18 -9.52 26.16
N ILE A 386 3.55 -10.80 26.25
CA ILE A 386 4.08 -11.43 27.48
C ILE A 386 5.59 -11.70 27.42
N GLY A 387 6.29 -11.13 26.44
CA GLY A 387 7.75 -11.21 26.32
C GLY A 387 8.29 -12.60 25.93
N MET A 388 7.52 -13.36 25.14
CA MET A 388 7.89 -14.70 24.66
C MET A 388 8.15 -14.71 23.15
N THR A 389 9.20 -15.41 22.71
CA THR A 389 9.51 -15.58 21.29
C THR A 389 9.74 -17.05 20.92
N GLU A 390 9.49 -17.43 19.65
CA GLU A 390 9.77 -18.77 19.16
C GLU A 390 11.29 -19.01 19.12
N GLY A 391 11.73 -20.15 19.65
CA GLY A 391 13.14 -20.50 19.67
C GLY A 391 13.37 -21.99 19.83
N VAL A 392 14.65 -22.35 19.74
CA VAL A 392 15.13 -23.70 20.03
C VAL A 392 15.49 -23.76 21.52
N ILE A 393 14.85 -24.66 22.27
CA ILE A 393 14.93 -24.68 23.74
C ILE A 393 15.85 -25.80 24.26
N GLN A 394 15.93 -26.92 23.53
CA GLN A 394 16.80 -28.05 23.87
C GLN A 394 17.24 -28.76 22.59
N GLY A 395 18.45 -28.48 22.10
CA GLY A 395 19.03 -29.10 20.92
C GLY A 395 18.30 -28.74 19.61
N ARG A 396 17.31 -29.55 19.19
CA ARG A 396 16.49 -29.33 17.98
C ARG A 396 15.01 -29.08 18.27
N LEU A 397 14.61 -29.10 19.54
CA LEU A 397 13.21 -28.94 19.93
C LEU A 397 12.80 -27.46 19.92
N ARG A 398 11.67 -27.17 19.25
CA ARG A 398 11.08 -25.83 19.16
C ARG A 398 10.10 -25.58 20.30
N GLY A 399 10.06 -24.33 20.75
CA GLY A 399 9.06 -23.85 21.68
C GLY A 399 9.12 -22.33 21.82
N LEU A 400 8.61 -21.83 22.94
CA LEU A 400 8.69 -20.43 23.32
C LEU A 400 9.73 -20.24 24.42
N ARG A 401 10.55 -19.20 24.30
CA ARG A 401 11.48 -18.78 25.35
C ARG A 401 11.26 -17.31 25.69
N ARG A 402 11.51 -16.96 26.96
CA ARG A 402 11.47 -15.57 27.41
C ARG A 402 12.57 -14.80 26.68
N VAL A 403 12.25 -13.61 26.19
CA VAL A 403 13.26 -12.74 25.58
C VAL A 403 14.19 -12.28 26.71
N ALA A 404 15.47 -12.65 26.64
CA ALA A 404 16.44 -12.21 27.63
C ALA A 404 16.52 -10.67 27.62
N GLN A 405 16.67 -10.06 28.79
CA GLN A 405 16.76 -8.59 28.92
C GLN A 405 17.93 -8.02 28.08
N SER A 406 18.99 -8.80 27.88
CA SER A 406 20.11 -8.49 26.99
C SER A 406 19.80 -8.58 25.49
N ASP A 407 18.78 -9.35 25.09
CA ASP A 407 18.34 -9.45 23.69
C ASP A 407 17.30 -8.37 23.34
N LEU A 408 16.54 -7.88 24.32
CA LEU A 408 15.73 -6.65 24.20
C LEU A 408 16.64 -5.43 23.91
N MET A 409 17.79 -5.33 24.59
CA MET A 409 18.75 -4.25 24.34
C MET A 409 19.55 -4.40 23.04
N LYS A 410 19.71 -5.60 22.47
CA LYS A 410 20.32 -5.75 21.13
C LYS A 410 19.44 -5.18 20.01
N HIS A 411 18.12 -5.16 20.21
CA HIS A 411 17.21 -4.47 19.29
C HIS A 411 17.22 -2.94 19.46
N GLU A 412 17.64 -2.41 20.62
CA GLU A 412 17.88 -0.97 20.84
C GLU A 412 19.30 -0.51 20.42
N VAL A 413 20.32 -1.37 20.54
CA VAL A 413 21.73 -0.97 20.34
C VAL A 413 22.27 -1.32 18.93
N ALA A 414 21.60 -2.19 18.16
CA ALA A 414 21.99 -2.44 16.76
C ALA A 414 21.81 -1.22 15.82
N GLY A 415 21.34 -0.08 16.33
CA GLY A 415 21.25 1.21 15.62
C GLY A 415 22.33 2.24 15.98
N CYS A 416 23.27 1.94 16.90
CA CYS A 416 24.35 2.85 17.27
C CYS A 416 25.72 2.22 16.99
N VAL A 417 26.26 2.49 15.81
CA VAL A 417 27.70 2.40 15.56
C VAL A 417 28.32 3.67 16.15
N PRO A 418 29.23 3.61 17.15
CA PRO A 418 29.95 4.80 17.59
C PRO A 418 30.92 5.23 16.46
N PRO A 419 31.08 6.54 16.21
CA PRO A 419 32.00 7.02 15.19
C PRO A 419 33.42 6.59 15.55
N ALA A 420 34.10 5.96 14.59
CA ALA A 420 35.52 5.70 14.68
C ALA A 420 36.27 7.04 14.75
N ASP A 421 37.23 7.08 15.66
CA ASP A 421 37.97 8.26 16.07
C ASP A 421 38.60 9.06 14.93
N CYS A 422 38.61 10.37 15.19
CA CYS A 422 39.36 11.40 14.51
C CYS A 422 40.86 11.08 14.46
N GLU A 423 41.44 11.07 13.26
CA GLU A 423 42.80 11.58 13.04
C GLU A 423 42.84 12.37 11.72
N THR A 424 42.91 13.69 11.85
CA THR A 424 43.54 14.58 10.86
C THR A 424 45.06 14.35 10.90
N PRO A 425 45.79 14.51 9.77
CA PRO A 425 46.33 15.85 9.48
C PRO A 425 46.48 16.23 8.00
N ILE A 426 46.53 17.56 7.84
CA ILE A 426 46.83 18.45 6.69
C ILE A 426 45.69 18.71 5.72
#